data_AF-X1QGI7-F1
#
_entry.id   AF-X1QGI7-F1
#
_cell.length_a   1.000
_cell.length_b   1.000
_cell.length_c   1.000
_cell.angle_alpha   90.00
_cell.angle_beta   90.00
_cell.angle_gamma   90.00
#
_symmetry.space_group_name_H-M   'P 1'
#
loop_
_entity.id
_entity.type
_entity.pdbx_description
1 polymer ?
#
loop_
_entity_poly.entity_id
_entity_poly.type
_entity_poly.pdbx_seq_one_letter_code
_entity_poly.pdbx_strand_id
1 'polypeptide(L)'
;MTIELAHIIILLGTGVGVGFASGLLGVGGGFIMTPVQYMLFTNMGMSTDVAMKLAFGTSLLVILPTTASGAWRHHKKGAVWWKAAIIMGSCGFMTAFGGATLATHLPGAVLKIVFGSVILASGIRMLIIRPLEGEQEAKDNPWLWIAWAIPVGIVTGMTGLGG
;
A
#
# COMPACT_ATOMS: atom_id res chain seq x y z
N MET A 1 -23.19 20.38 -10.32
CA MET A 1 -23.02 20.80 -8.91
C MET A 1 -23.40 19.70 -7.91
N THR A 2 -24.55 19.03 -8.03
CA THR A 2 -24.96 17.95 -7.10
C THR A 2 -24.05 16.72 -7.15
N ILE A 3 -23.59 16.33 -8.35
CA ILE A 3 -22.68 15.20 -8.53
C ILE A 3 -21.30 15.46 -7.90
N GLU A 4 -20.75 16.66 -8.06
CA GLU A 4 -19.46 17.06 -7.44
C GLU A 4 -19.49 16.95 -5.91
N LEU A 5 -20.58 17.42 -5.29
CA LEU A 5 -20.74 17.38 -3.83
C LEU A 5 -20.80 15.93 -3.32
N ALA A 6 -21.47 15.03 -4.04
CA ALA A 6 -21.53 13.62 -3.70
C ALA A 6 -20.15 12.95 -3.73
N HIS A 7 -19.31 13.26 -4.73
CA HIS A 7 -17.95 12.73 -4.82
C HIS A 7 -17.07 13.19 -3.65
N ILE A 8 -17.16 14.46 -3.26
CA ILE A 8 -16.42 15.01 -2.13
C ILE A 8 -16.81 14.29 -0.82
N ILE A 9 -18.11 14.06 -0.61
CA ILE A 9 -18.61 13.36 0.58
C ILE A 9 -18.12 11.91 0.59
N ILE A 10 -18.15 11.22 -0.55
CA ILE A 10 -17.63 9.83 -0.66
C ILE A 10 -16.13 9.80 -0.37
N LEU A 11 -15.35 10.73 -0.92
CA LEU A 11 -13.91 10.79 -0.70
C LEU A 11 -13.57 11.11 0.76
N LEU A 12 -14.31 12.03 1.41
CA LEU A 12 -14.14 12.33 2.82
C LEU A 12 -14.50 11.13 3.70
N GLY A 13 -15.64 10.49 3.46
CA GLY A 13 -16.06 9.29 4.19
C GLY A 13 -15.07 8.13 4.02
N THR A 14 -14.58 7.94 2.79
CA THR A 14 -13.53 6.96 2.50
C THR A 14 -12.24 7.31 3.22
N GLY A 15 -11.81 8.57 3.20
CA GLY A 15 -10.60 9.01 3.90
C GLY A 15 -10.67 8.75 5.41
N VAL A 16 -11.81 9.01 6.05
CA VAL A 16 -12.04 8.71 7.47
C VAL A 16 -12.03 7.20 7.73
N GLY A 17 -12.76 6.43 6.93
CA GLY A 17 -12.84 4.97 7.08
C GLY A 17 -11.48 4.29 6.85
N VAL A 18 -10.77 4.70 5.80
CA VAL A 18 -9.44 4.19 5.46
C VAL A 18 -8.41 4.64 6.50
N GLY A 19 -8.45 5.88 6.97
CA GLY A 19 -7.55 6.37 8.02
C GLY A 19 -7.71 5.57 9.32
N PHE A 20 -8.96 5.27 9.70
CA PHE A 20 -9.26 4.44 10.85
C PHE A 20 -8.79 2.99 10.66
N ALA A 21 -9.16 2.35 9.54
CA ALA A 21 -8.77 0.97 9.24
C ALA A 21 -7.25 0.82 9.10
N SER A 22 -6.59 1.76 8.43
CA SER A 22 -5.13 1.81 8.30
C SER A 22 -4.45 2.01 9.66
N GLY A 23 -5.01 2.84 10.54
CA GLY A 23 -4.50 3.02 11.90
C GLY A 23 -4.64 1.78 12.79
N LEU A 24 -5.67 0.95 12.56
CA LEU A 24 -5.86 -0.32 13.28
C LEU A 24 -5.00 -1.46 12.73
N LEU A 25 -4.91 -1.57 11.41
CA LEU A 25 -4.24 -2.68 10.72
C LEU A 25 -2.76 -2.41 10.44
N GLY A 26 -2.34 -1.14 10.36
CA GLY A 26 -0.97 -0.73 10.05
C GLY A 26 -0.55 -0.88 8.59
N VAL A 27 -1.47 -1.19 7.66
CA VAL A 27 -1.16 -1.61 6.27
C VAL A 27 -1.32 -0.48 5.23
N GLY A 28 -1.27 0.79 5.64
CA GLY A 28 -1.28 1.96 4.75
C GLY A 28 -2.57 2.26 3.97
N GLY A 29 -3.61 1.41 4.02
CA GLY A 29 -4.97 1.75 3.53
C GLY A 29 -5.15 1.79 2.00
N GLY A 30 -4.07 1.65 1.22
CA GLY A 30 -4.10 1.69 -0.25
C GLY A 30 -5.02 0.62 -0.87
N PHE A 31 -5.16 -0.54 -0.24
CA PHE A 31 -6.04 -1.62 -0.72
C PHE A 31 -7.53 -1.24 -0.74
N ILE A 32 -7.97 -0.32 0.13
CA ILE A 32 -9.34 0.22 0.15
C ILE A 32 -9.43 1.46 -0.74
N MET A 33 -8.43 2.34 -0.65
CA MET A 33 -8.45 3.65 -1.32
C MET A 33 -8.38 3.52 -2.85
N THR A 34 -7.49 2.67 -3.36
CA THR A 34 -7.28 2.46 -4.79
C THR A 34 -8.55 2.01 -5.54
N PRO A 35 -9.30 0.96 -5.13
CA PRO A 35 -10.51 0.57 -5.84
C PRO A 35 -11.63 1.61 -5.77
N VAL A 36 -11.78 2.32 -4.64
CA VAL A 36 -12.76 3.41 -4.51
C VAL A 36 -12.43 4.55 -5.47
N GLN A 37 -11.16 4.99 -5.49
CA GLN A 37 -10.71 6.03 -6.41
C GLN A 37 -10.83 5.63 -7.88
N TYR A 38 -10.48 4.39 -8.21
CA TYR A 38 -10.64 3.85 -9.56
C TYR A 38 -12.11 3.93 -10.01
N MET A 39 -13.07 3.49 -9.18
CA MET A 39 -14.49 3.58 -9.49
C MET A 39 -14.96 5.03 -9.69
N LEU A 40 -14.52 5.96 -8.82
CA LEU A 40 -14.86 7.37 -8.95
C LEU A 40 -14.31 7.98 -10.24
N PHE A 41 -13.03 7.73 -10.57
CA PHE A 41 -12.41 8.24 -11.78
C PHE A 41 -13.04 7.65 -13.06
N THR A 42 -13.40 6.36 -13.06
CA THR A 42 -14.15 5.78 -14.19
C THR A 42 -15.54 6.39 -14.33
N ASN A 43 -16.23 6.70 -13.22
CA ASN A 43 -17.54 7.36 -13.25
C ASN A 43 -17.47 8.82 -13.74
N MET A 44 -16.33 9.48 -13.57
CA MET A 44 -16.05 10.81 -14.12
C MET A 44 -15.76 10.79 -15.64
N GLY A 45 -15.82 9.63 -16.30
CA GLY A 45 -15.58 9.49 -17.75
C GLY A 45 -14.10 9.38 -18.13
N MET A 46 -13.22 9.14 -17.16
CA MET A 46 -11.79 8.94 -17.42
C MET A 46 -11.54 7.57 -18.06
N SER A 47 -10.55 7.50 -18.95
CA SER A 47 -10.13 6.22 -19.50
C SER A 47 -9.59 5.30 -18.40
N THR A 48 -9.89 4.00 -18.51
CA THR A 48 -9.52 2.98 -17.51
C THR A 48 -8.04 2.99 -17.18
N ASP A 49 -7.20 3.27 -18.17
CA ASP A 49 -5.75 3.36 -18.02
C ASP A 49 -5.32 4.51 -17.12
N VAL A 50 -5.85 5.71 -17.38
CA VAL A 50 -5.50 6.92 -16.64
C VAL A 50 -6.11 6.88 -15.23
N ALA A 51 -7.35 6.39 -15.12
CA ALA A 51 -8.03 6.19 -13.84
C ALA A 51 -7.23 5.28 -12.89
N MET A 52 -6.68 4.18 -13.41
CA MET A 52 -5.90 3.26 -12.58
C MET A 52 -4.57 3.88 -12.13
N LYS A 53 -3.84 4.53 -13.03
CA LYS A 53 -2.57 5.18 -12.70
C LYS A 53 -2.74 6.30 -11.67
N LEU A 54 -3.81 7.10 -11.81
CA LEU A 54 -4.13 8.15 -10.85
C LEU A 54 -4.54 7.61 -9.48
N ALA A 55 -5.36 6.55 -9.44
CA ALA A 55 -5.75 5.91 -8.18
C ALA A 55 -4.51 5.41 -7.41
N PHE A 56 -3.57 4.76 -8.10
CA PHE A 56 -2.33 4.26 -7.49
C PHE A 56 -1.41 5.39 -7.01
N GLY A 57 -1.20 6.41 -7.85
CA GLY A 57 -0.35 7.54 -7.49
C GLY A 57 -0.92 8.29 -6.28
N THR A 58 -2.23 8.48 -6.23
CA THR A 58 -2.90 9.19 -5.14
C THR A 58 -2.87 8.39 -3.84
N SER A 59 -3.11 7.07 -3.90
CA SER A 59 -3.06 6.23 -2.69
C SER A 59 -1.63 6.12 -2.13
N LEU A 60 -0.60 6.01 -2.98
CA LEU A 60 0.81 6.08 -2.55
C LEU A 60 1.15 7.40 -1.83
N LEU A 61 0.65 8.53 -2.36
CA LEU A 61 0.84 9.84 -1.72
C LEU A 61 0.20 9.89 -0.33
N VAL A 62 -0.97 9.27 -0.16
CA VAL A 62 -1.70 9.21 1.12
C VAL A 62 -1.04 8.24 2.10
N ILE A 63 -0.45 7.15 1.61
CA ILE A 63 0.28 6.19 2.44
C ILE A 63 1.43 6.88 3.18
N LEU A 64 2.21 7.74 2.50
CA LEU A 64 3.39 8.43 3.08
C LEU A 64 3.15 9.08 4.46
N PRO A 65 2.17 10.01 4.64
CA PRO A 65 1.91 10.62 5.94
C PRO A 65 1.31 9.62 6.95
N THR A 66 0.53 8.63 6.50
CA THR A 66 -0.07 7.64 7.41
C THR A 66 0.97 6.71 8.01
N THR A 67 1.90 6.20 7.21
CA THR A 67 2.98 5.32 7.66
C THR A 67 4.03 6.09 8.45
N ALA A 68 4.32 7.35 8.08
CA ALA A 68 5.20 8.22 8.88
C ALA A 68 4.61 8.47 10.29
N SER A 69 3.32 8.78 10.38
CA SER A 69 2.61 8.93 11.66
C SER A 69 2.64 7.64 12.49
N GLY A 70 2.39 6.49 11.85
CA GLY A 70 2.48 5.16 12.47
C GLY A 70 3.88 4.88 13.02
N ALA A 71 4.91 5.03 12.18
CA ALA A 71 6.30 4.84 12.54
C ALA A 71 6.73 5.72 13.72
N TRP A 72 6.32 7.00 13.71
CA TRP A 72 6.58 7.92 14.82
C TRP A 72 5.94 7.47 16.14
N ARG A 73 4.70 6.97 16.10
CA ARG A 73 4.01 6.45 17.29
C ARG A 73 4.67 5.19 17.83
N HIS A 74 5.12 4.29 16.95
CA HIS A 74 5.89 3.11 17.35
C HIS A 74 7.27 3.48 17.91
N HIS A 75 7.92 4.50 17.34
CA HIS A 75 9.20 5.01 17.84
C HIS A 75 9.07 5.56 19.27
N LYS A 76 8.02 6.34 19.55
CA LYS A 76 7.72 6.84 20.90
C LYS A 76 7.51 5.73 21.94
N LYS A 77 7.14 4.51 21.51
CA LYS A 77 6.98 3.35 22.39
C LYS A 77 8.25 2.51 22.54
N GLY A 78 9.38 2.93 21.95
CA GLY A 78 10.63 2.16 21.97
C GLY A 78 10.60 0.86 21.15
N ALA A 79 9.56 0.64 20.34
CA ALA A 79 9.31 -0.61 19.63
C ALA A 79 9.91 -0.64 18.21
N VAL A 80 10.87 0.24 17.90
CA VAL A 80 11.44 0.38 16.55
C VAL A 80 12.89 -0.10 16.53
N TRP A 81 13.14 -1.14 15.74
CA TRP A 81 14.48 -1.63 15.45
C TRP A 81 15.10 -0.84 14.30
N TRP A 82 15.73 0.29 14.63
CA TRP A 82 16.28 1.24 13.66
C TRP A 82 17.25 0.62 12.64
N LYS A 83 18.06 -0.36 13.05
CA LYS A 83 18.99 -1.06 12.15
C LYS A 83 18.23 -1.77 11.02
N ALA A 84 17.19 -2.53 11.36
CA ALA A 84 16.35 -3.21 10.37
C ALA A 84 15.53 -2.19 9.56
N ALA A 85 14.97 -1.17 10.21
CA ALA A 85 14.17 -0.13 9.56
C ALA A 85 14.95 0.63 8.48
N ILE A 86 16.21 0.99 8.73
CA ILE A 86 17.04 1.71 7.75
C ILE A 86 17.45 0.79 6.60
N ILE A 87 17.86 -0.45 6.87
CA ILE A 87 18.29 -1.40 5.84
C ILE A 87 17.10 -1.79 4.94
N MET A 88 15.99 -2.20 5.54
CA MET A 88 14.78 -2.56 4.79
C MET A 88 14.14 -1.35 4.12
N GLY A 89 14.10 -0.22 4.81
CA GLY A 89 13.51 1.02 4.30
C GLY A 89 14.27 1.56 3.09
N SER A 90 15.61 1.62 3.15
CA SER A 90 16.42 2.08 2.02
C SER A 90 16.36 1.12 0.83
N CYS A 91 16.53 -0.18 1.07
CA CYS A 91 16.46 -1.19 0.01
C CYS A 91 15.06 -1.24 -0.62
N GLY A 92 14.02 -1.26 0.22
CA GLY A 92 12.62 -1.23 -0.18
C GLY A 92 12.25 0.05 -0.93
N PHE A 93 12.80 1.22 -0.54
CA PHE A 93 12.59 2.47 -1.25
C PHE A 93 13.18 2.42 -2.67
N MET A 94 14.41 1.92 -2.82
CA MET A 94 15.05 1.81 -4.14
C MET A 94 14.26 0.87 -5.07
N THR A 95 13.81 -0.27 -4.54
CA THR A 95 13.08 -1.27 -5.33
C THR A 95 11.63 -0.87 -5.58
N ALA A 96 10.98 -0.19 -4.64
CA ALA A 96 9.65 0.38 -4.82
C ALA A 96 9.66 1.52 -5.83
N PHE A 97 10.70 2.37 -5.83
CA PHE A 97 10.86 3.39 -6.85
C PHE A 97 11.00 2.77 -8.25
N GLY A 98 11.79 1.70 -8.37
CA GLY A 98 11.89 0.92 -9.61
C GLY A 98 10.56 0.28 -10.03
N GLY A 99 9.83 -0.35 -9.09
CA GLY A 99 8.52 -0.95 -9.34
C GLY A 99 7.45 0.07 -9.73
N ALA A 100 7.44 1.23 -9.08
CA ALA A 100 6.54 2.34 -9.40
C ALA A 100 6.84 2.93 -10.78
N THR A 101 8.12 3.09 -11.13
CA THR A 101 8.54 3.54 -12.47
C THR A 101 8.08 2.54 -13.53
N LEU A 102 8.28 1.24 -13.30
CA LEU A 102 7.79 0.20 -14.20
C LEU A 102 6.26 0.24 -14.34
N ALA A 103 5.52 0.47 -13.26
CA ALA A 103 4.07 0.61 -13.29
C ALA A 103 3.58 1.75 -14.17
N THR A 104 4.32 2.86 -14.29
CA THR A 104 3.93 3.97 -15.18
C THR A 104 3.94 3.58 -16.66
N HIS A 105 4.83 2.65 -17.04
CA HIS A 105 4.95 2.14 -18.41
C HIS A 105 3.99 0.99 -18.72
N LEU A 106 3.38 0.38 -17.71
CA LEU A 106 2.42 -0.70 -17.90
C LEU A 106 1.02 -0.17 -18.28
N PRO A 107 0.24 -0.94 -19.06
CA PRO A 107 -1.18 -0.68 -19.26
C PRO A 107 -1.95 -0.81 -17.95
N GLY A 108 -2.93 0.06 -17.71
CA GLY A 108 -3.76 0.05 -16.50
C GLY A 108 -4.55 -1.25 -16.30
N ALA A 109 -4.87 -1.96 -17.40
CA ALA A 109 -5.46 -3.30 -17.33
C ALA A 109 -4.52 -4.31 -16.64
N VAL A 110 -3.23 -4.29 -16.95
CA VAL A 110 -2.22 -5.15 -16.30
C VAL A 110 -2.11 -4.78 -14.83
N LEU A 111 -2.05 -3.48 -14.52
CA LEU A 111 -1.96 -2.97 -13.16
C LEU A 111 -3.16 -3.40 -12.30
N LYS A 112 -4.37 -3.36 -12.88
CA LYS A 112 -5.62 -3.85 -12.28
C LYS A 112 -5.55 -5.33 -11.95
N ILE A 113 -5.08 -6.16 -12.89
CA ILE A 113 -5.00 -7.62 -12.71
C ILE A 113 -3.97 -7.96 -11.64
N VAL A 114 -2.80 -7.34 -11.68
CA VAL A 114 -1.72 -7.56 -10.69
C VAL A 114 -2.21 -7.19 -9.29
N PHE A 115 -2.81 -6.00 -9.13
CA PHE A 115 -3.35 -5.55 -7.86
C PHE A 115 -4.48 -6.44 -7.32
N GLY A 116 -5.45 -6.77 -8.19
CA GLY A 116 -6.55 -7.67 -7.84
C GLY A 116 -6.05 -9.05 -7.42
N SER A 117 -5.06 -9.59 -8.13
CA SER A 117 -4.42 -10.87 -7.81
C SER A 117 -3.72 -10.84 -6.45
N VAL A 118 -2.98 -9.77 -6.15
CA VAL A 118 -2.28 -9.62 -4.87
C VAL A 118 -3.27 -9.54 -3.71
N ILE A 119 -4.32 -8.71 -3.81
CA ILE A 119 -5.33 -8.61 -2.75
C ILE A 119 -6.08 -9.92 -2.55
N LEU A 120 -6.48 -10.59 -3.63
CA LEU A 120 -7.14 -11.90 -3.54
C LEU A 120 -6.22 -12.93 -2.89
N ALA A 121 -4.95 -13.00 -3.30
CA ALA A 121 -3.97 -13.88 -2.70
C ALA A 121 -3.77 -13.59 -1.20
N SER A 122 -3.68 -12.31 -0.81
CA SER A 122 -3.59 -11.90 0.59
C SER A 122 -4.84 -12.28 1.40
N GLY A 123 -6.04 -12.07 0.85
CA GLY A 123 -7.29 -12.45 1.49
C GLY A 123 -7.44 -13.97 1.65
N ILE A 124 -7.13 -14.73 0.61
CA ILE A 124 -7.12 -16.20 0.65
C ILE A 124 -6.10 -16.70 1.67
N ARG A 125 -4.88 -16.13 1.67
CA ARG A 125 -3.83 -16.47 2.63
C ARG A 125 -4.31 -16.23 4.06
N MET A 126 -5.01 -15.13 4.32
CA MET A 126 -5.56 -14.82 5.64
C MET A 126 -6.68 -15.79 6.08
N LEU A 127 -7.45 -16.35 5.13
CA LEU A 127 -8.48 -17.36 5.42
C LEU A 127 -7.90 -18.76 5.68
N ILE A 128 -6.81 -19.13 4.99
CA ILE A 128 -6.25 -20.48 5.03
C ILE A 128 -5.16 -20.62 6.11
N ILE A 129 -4.29 -19.62 6.23
CA ILE A 129 -3.12 -19.71 7.13
C ILE A 129 -3.56 -19.36 8.54
N ARG A 130 -3.40 -20.32 9.46
CA ARG A 130 -3.49 -20.06 10.89
C ARG A 130 -2.32 -19.18 11.33
N PRO A 131 -2.53 -18.22 12.25
CA PRO A 131 -1.44 -17.45 12.83
C PRO A 131 -0.37 -18.42 13.34
N LEU A 132 0.88 -18.23 12.91
CA LEU A 132 1.99 -18.97 13.49
C LEU A 132 2.14 -18.45 14.93
N GLU A 133 1.64 -19.21 15.90
CA GLU A 133 1.92 -18.99 17.32
C GLU A 133 3.37 -19.38 17.58
N GLY A 134 4.24 -18.39 17.44
CA GLY A 134 5.64 -18.47 17.85
C GLY A 134 6.24 -17.10 17.70
N GLU A 135 6.87 -16.58 18.76
CA GLU A 135 7.81 -15.48 18.62
C GLU A 135 8.91 -15.95 17.68
N GLN A 136 8.76 -15.67 16.38
CA GLN A 136 9.89 -15.67 15.47
C GLN A 136 10.80 -14.57 15.99
N GLU A 137 11.77 -14.95 16.82
CA GLU A 137 12.91 -14.09 17.13
C GLU A 137 13.43 -13.59 15.79
N ALA A 138 13.28 -12.29 15.56
CA ALA A 138 13.67 -11.72 14.29
C ALA A 138 15.19 -11.85 14.19
N LYS A 139 15.60 -12.83 13.38
CA LYS A 139 17.00 -13.17 13.14
C LYS A 139 17.74 -11.90 12.75
N ASP A 140 18.74 -11.49 13.54
CA ASP A 140 19.62 -10.34 13.26
C ASP A 140 20.61 -10.71 12.14
N ASN A 141 20.06 -10.99 10.95
CA ASN A 141 20.84 -11.23 9.75
C ASN A 141 20.46 -10.17 8.69
N PRO A 142 21.32 -9.16 8.49
CA PRO A 142 21.10 -8.10 7.51
C PRO A 142 20.81 -8.61 6.08
N TRP A 143 21.37 -9.76 5.70
CA TRP A 143 21.14 -10.35 4.39
C TRP A 143 19.71 -10.85 4.20
N LEU A 144 19.08 -11.38 5.26
CA LEU A 144 17.68 -11.81 5.20
C LEU A 144 16.76 -10.61 5.03
N TRP A 145 17.05 -9.49 5.68
CA TRP A 145 16.28 -8.25 5.54
C TRP A 145 16.34 -7.70 4.12
N ILE A 146 17.52 -7.68 3.51
CA ILE A 146 17.69 -7.24 2.11
C ILE A 146 16.97 -8.20 1.16
N ALA A 147 17.13 -9.51 1.35
CA ALA A 147 16.50 -10.52 0.50
C ALA A 147 14.97 -10.43 0.49
N TRP A 148 14.35 -10.05 1.62
CA TRP A 148 12.91 -9.81 1.69
C TRP A 148 12.49 -8.40 1.23
N ALA A 149 13.30 -7.37 1.52
CA ALA A 149 12.99 -5.99 1.14
C ALA A 149 12.93 -5.77 -0.37
N ILE A 150 13.75 -6.49 -1.16
CA ILE A 150 13.76 -6.39 -2.62
C ILE A 150 12.42 -6.81 -3.24
N PRO A 151 11.96 -8.07 -3.12
CA PRO A 151 10.72 -8.51 -3.73
C PRO A 151 9.50 -7.78 -3.16
N VAL A 152 9.49 -7.51 -1.85
CA VAL A 152 8.40 -6.76 -1.21
C VAL A 152 8.34 -5.33 -1.76
N GLY A 153 9.48 -4.64 -1.89
CA GLY A 153 9.51 -3.29 -2.43
C GLY A 153 9.10 -3.22 -3.89
N ILE A 154 9.53 -4.16 -4.75
CA ILE A 154 9.07 -4.24 -6.15
C ILE A 154 7.54 -4.41 -6.21
N VAL A 155 7.00 -5.41 -5.50
CA VAL A 155 5.56 -5.69 -5.50
C VAL A 155 4.78 -4.50 -4.94
N THR A 156 5.27 -3.87 -3.87
CA THR A 156 4.69 -2.68 -3.25
C THR A 156 4.67 -1.50 -4.22
N GLY A 157 5.79 -1.22 -4.88
CA GLY A 157 5.91 -0.14 -5.87
C GLY A 157 5.01 -0.38 -7.09
N MET A 158 4.88 -1.63 -7.53
CA MET A 158 4.00 -1.98 -8.65
C MET A 158 2.51 -1.94 -8.28
N THR A 159 2.15 -2.34 -7.06
CA THR A 159 0.74 -2.50 -6.64
C THR A 159 0.20 -1.30 -5.90
N GLY A 160 1.04 -0.36 -5.48
CA GLY A 160 0.62 0.75 -4.61
C GLY A 160 0.19 0.30 -3.20
N LEU A 161 0.47 -0.96 -2.84
CA LEU A 161 0.16 -1.53 -1.52
C LEU A 161 1.36 -1.32 -0.58
N GLY A 162 1.51 -0.09 -0.07
CA GLY A 162 2.57 0.27 0.87
C GLY A 162 2.07 0.38 2.31
N GLY A 163 2.93 0.02 3.28
CA GLY A 163 2.66 0.02 4.72
C GLY A 163 3.90 -0.40 5.50
#